data_AF-A0A921CP69-F1
#
_entry.id   AF-A0A921CP69-F1
#
_cell.length_a   1.000
_cell.length_b   1.000
_cell.length_c   1.000
_cell.angle_alpha   90.00
_cell.angle_beta   90.00
_cell.angle_gamma   90.00
#
_symmetry.space_group_name_H-M   'P 1'
#
loop_
_entity.id
_entity.type
_entity.pdbx_description
1 polymer ?
#
loop_
_entity_poly.entity_id
_entity_poly.type
_entity_poly.pdbx_seq_one_letter_code
_entity_poly.pdbx_strand_id
1 'polypeptide(L)'
;MKCSECNETEILKIHRPENIKCICKNGHIWYEEYDDNGGKNIRPESYELKLEDTLFPSEKVLYYKVLDEIQKNQSLFTSSNAEEITSYLIDKCKFDKEEIYKLFKKIINYYSRH
;
A
#
# COMPACT_ATOMS: atom_id res chain seq x y z
N MET A 1 -10.41 -7.06 10.61
CA MET A 1 -9.41 -8.04 11.11
C MET A 1 -8.42 -7.29 11.98
N LYS A 2 -7.88 -7.92 13.03
CA LYS A 2 -6.88 -7.31 13.92
C LYS A 2 -5.74 -8.28 14.18
N CYS A 3 -4.53 -7.78 14.37
CA CYS A 3 -3.41 -8.57 14.86
C CYS A 3 -3.72 -9.06 16.28
N SER A 4 -3.60 -10.36 16.55
CA SER A 4 -3.86 -10.94 17.88
C SER A 4 -2.81 -10.53 18.93
N GLU A 5 -1.60 -10.21 18.51
CA GLU A 5 -0.49 -9.86 19.41
C GLU A 5 -0.55 -8.40 19.89
N CYS A 6 -0.91 -7.47 18.99
CA CYS A 6 -0.85 -6.03 19.29
C CYS A 6 -2.14 -5.25 18.97
N ASN A 7 -3.22 -5.94 18.60
CA ASN A 7 -4.53 -5.35 18.25
C ASN A 7 -4.52 -4.36 17.07
N GLU A 8 -3.41 -4.29 16.32
CA GLU A 8 -3.26 -3.43 15.14
C GLU A 8 -4.27 -3.81 14.05
N THR A 9 -4.84 -2.80 13.39
CA THR A 9 -5.82 -2.94 12.31
C THR A 9 -5.22 -2.75 10.93
N GLU A 10 -4.07 -2.10 10.84
CA GLU A 10 -3.28 -1.95 9.62
C GLU A 10 -2.61 -3.28 9.28
N ILE A 11 -3.26 -4.05 8.39
CA ILE A 11 -2.86 -5.41 8.03
C ILE A 11 -2.73 -5.55 6.52
N LEU A 12 -1.60 -6.09 6.09
CA LEU A 12 -1.35 -6.55 4.73
C LEU A 12 -1.69 -8.02 4.61
N LYS A 13 -2.33 -8.39 3.49
CA LYS A 13 -2.58 -9.77 3.10
C LYS A 13 -1.89 -10.05 1.78
N ILE A 14 -0.93 -10.97 1.80
CA ILE A 14 -0.15 -11.39 0.64
C ILE A 14 -0.58 -12.82 0.31
N HIS A 15 -1.32 -12.97 -0.79
CA HIS A 15 -1.76 -14.26 -1.28
C HIS A 15 -0.58 -15.03 -1.89
N ARG A 16 -0.42 -16.29 -1.47
CA ARG A 16 0.58 -17.23 -1.99
C ARG A 16 -0.11 -18.52 -2.42
N PRO A 17 0.50 -19.38 -3.26
CA PRO A 17 -0.11 -20.64 -3.64
C PRO A 17 -0.47 -21.54 -2.45
N GLU A 18 0.28 -21.49 -1.36
CA GLU A 18 0.07 -22.38 -0.22
C GLU A 18 -0.91 -21.79 0.80
N ASN A 19 -0.81 -20.48 1.06
CA ASN A 19 -1.56 -19.80 2.11
C ASN A 19 -1.61 -18.28 1.90
N ILE A 20 -2.16 -17.56 2.86
CA ILE A 20 -2.18 -16.09 2.88
C ILE A 20 -1.28 -15.62 4.01
N LYS A 21 -0.18 -14.96 3.64
CA LYS A 21 0.69 -14.32 4.62
C LYS A 21 0.06 -13.00 5.05
N CYS A 22 -0.23 -12.88 6.34
CA CYS A 22 -0.72 -11.66 6.95
C CYS A 22 0.40 -10.97 7.73
N ILE A 23 0.49 -9.64 7.62
CA ILE A 23 1.53 -8.83 8.28
C ILE A 23 0.86 -7.58 8.87
N CYS A 24 1.01 -7.31 10.16
CA CYS A 24 0.55 -6.04 10.73
C CYS A 24 1.62 -4.94 10.61
N LYS A 25 1.23 -3.67 10.78
CA LYS A 25 2.14 -2.52 10.69
C LYS A 25 3.30 -2.55 11.69
N ASN A 26 3.13 -3.26 12.82
CA ASN A 26 4.18 -3.49 13.81
C ASN A 26 5.09 -4.69 13.50
N GLY A 27 4.83 -5.42 12.41
CA GLY A 27 5.70 -6.49 11.91
C GLY A 27 5.35 -7.91 12.37
N HIS A 28 4.31 -8.12 13.16
CA HIS A 28 3.83 -9.47 13.49
C HIS A 28 3.29 -10.18 12.25
N ILE A 29 3.60 -11.48 12.10
CA ILE A 29 3.29 -12.28 10.92
C ILE A 29 2.49 -13.52 11.35
N TRP A 30 1.41 -13.78 10.64
CA TRP A 30 0.66 -15.04 10.73
C TRP A 30 0.22 -15.50 9.34
N TYR A 31 -0.33 -16.71 9.27
CA TYR A 31 -0.79 -17.32 8.04
C TYR A 31 -2.25 -17.71 8.16
N GLU A 32 -3.01 -17.47 7.10
CA GLU A 32 -4.40 -17.89 6.97
C GLU A 32 -4.52 -18.88 5.82
N GLU A 33 -5.39 -19.88 6.01
CA GLU A 33 -5.70 -20.86 4.98
C GLU A 33 -6.74 -20.33 3.99
N TYR A 34 -6.73 -20.94 2.80
CA TYR A 34 -7.78 -20.81 1.81
C TYR A 34 -9.00 -21.66 2.19
N ASP A 35 -10.14 -21.35 1.59
CA ASP A 35 -11.41 -22.06 1.81
C ASP A 35 -11.34 -23.57 1.50
N ASP A 36 -10.61 -23.94 0.44
CA ASP A 36 -10.32 -25.34 0.08
C ASP A 36 -9.47 -26.10 1.12
N ASN A 37 -8.81 -25.37 2.02
CA ASN A 37 -8.07 -25.87 3.17
C ASN A 37 -8.77 -25.60 4.51
N GLY A 38 -10.08 -25.29 4.51
CA GLY A 38 -10.87 -25.03 5.72
C GLY A 38 -10.73 -23.61 6.29
N GLY A 39 -10.11 -22.71 5.52
CA GLY A 39 -10.05 -21.28 5.80
C GLY A 39 -11.30 -20.51 5.35
N LYS A 40 -11.18 -19.17 5.24
CA LYS A 40 -12.29 -18.27 4.87
C LYS A 40 -12.03 -17.44 3.62
N ASN A 41 -10.85 -17.58 3.03
CA ASN A 41 -10.41 -16.74 1.93
C ASN A 41 -10.42 -17.54 0.63
N ILE A 42 -10.86 -16.94 -0.46
CA ILE A 42 -10.87 -17.56 -1.79
C ILE A 42 -9.49 -17.37 -2.43
N ARG A 43 -9.03 -18.35 -3.20
CA ARG A 43 -7.81 -18.22 -4.01
C ARG A 43 -7.99 -17.15 -5.10
N PRO A 44 -7.01 -16.27 -5.31
CA PRO A 44 -7.06 -15.33 -6.42
C PRO A 44 -6.80 -16.07 -7.74
N GLU A 45 -7.24 -15.47 -8.85
CA GLU A 45 -6.95 -15.99 -10.20
C GLU A 45 -5.45 -15.93 -10.55
N SER A 46 -4.72 -14.98 -9.95
CA SER A 46 -3.27 -14.79 -10.11
C SER A 46 -2.62 -14.46 -8.77
N TYR A 47 -1.39 -14.91 -8.58
CA TYR A 47 -0.54 -14.58 -7.42
C TYR A 47 0.46 -13.45 -7.75
N GLU A 48 0.31 -12.81 -8.91
CA GLU A 48 1.08 -11.62 -9.25
C GLU A 48 0.73 -10.49 -8.27
N LEU A 49 1.75 -9.97 -7.58
CA LEU A 49 1.57 -8.87 -6.64
C LEU A 49 1.52 -7.56 -7.40
N LYS A 50 0.49 -6.76 -7.14
CA LYS A 50 0.45 -5.36 -7.55
C LYS A 50 1.01 -4.48 -6.45
N LEU A 51 1.39 -3.25 -6.78
CA LEU A 51 1.88 -2.26 -5.82
C LEU A 51 0.90 -2.11 -4.65
N GLU A 52 -0.39 -2.01 -4.94
CA GLU A 52 -1.46 -1.80 -3.97
C GLU A 52 -1.66 -2.97 -3.01
N ASP A 53 -1.21 -4.17 -3.35
CA ASP A 53 -1.23 -5.34 -2.46
C ASP A 53 -0.10 -5.29 -1.43
N THR A 54 0.88 -4.41 -1.65
CA THR A 54 1.98 -4.16 -0.73
C THR A 54 1.71 -3.02 0.25
N LEU A 55 0.68 -2.19 0.00
CA LEU A 55 0.36 -1.00 0.80
C LEU A 55 -0.60 -1.30 1.94
N PHE A 56 -0.27 -0.86 3.16
CA PHE A 56 -1.19 -0.91 4.29
C PHE A 56 -2.45 -0.09 3.99
N PRO A 57 -3.59 -0.36 4.66
CA PRO A 57 -4.83 0.36 4.38
C PRO A 57 -4.68 1.89 4.40
N SER A 58 -3.98 2.47 5.38
CA SER A 58 -3.74 3.92 5.45
C SER A 58 -2.87 4.43 4.30
N GLU A 59 -1.85 3.67 3.91
CA GLU A 59 -0.96 3.99 2.79
C GLU A 59 -1.70 3.93 1.46
N LYS A 60 -2.63 2.97 1.30
CA LYS A 60 -3.46 2.83 0.10
C LYS A 60 -4.43 3.99 -0.06
N VAL A 61 -4.99 4.48 1.05
CA VAL A 61 -5.79 5.72 1.07
C VAL A 61 -4.96 6.92 0.61
N LEU A 62 -3.74 7.08 1.14
CA LEU A 62 -2.84 8.16 0.72
C LEU A 62 -2.46 8.02 -0.77
N TYR A 63 -2.15 6.81 -1.23
CA TYR A 63 -1.84 6.52 -2.62
C TYR A 63 -2.96 6.96 -3.57
N TYR A 64 -4.21 6.58 -3.28
CA TYR A 64 -5.34 7.00 -4.11
C TYR A 64 -5.59 8.51 -4.08
N LYS A 65 -5.37 9.17 -2.94
CA LYS A 65 -5.42 10.65 -2.87
C LYS A 65 -4.37 11.29 -3.75
N VAL A 66 -3.14 10.77 -3.76
CA VAL A 66 -2.08 11.27 -4.64
C VAL A 66 -2.43 11.06 -6.11
N LEU A 67 -2.96 9.88 -6.49
CA LEU A 67 -3.41 9.61 -7.86
C LEU A 67 -4.53 10.56 -8.31
N ASP A 68 -5.50 10.83 -7.43
CA ASP A 68 -6.60 11.76 -7.70
C ASP A 68 -6.08 13.20 -7.92
N GLU A 69 -5.10 13.66 -7.12
CA GLU A 69 -4.47 14.97 -7.32
C GLU A 69 -3.69 15.07 -8.63
N ILE A 70 -2.99 14.00 -9.01
CA ILE A 70 -2.31 13.90 -10.31
C ILE A 70 -3.33 13.99 -11.45
N GLN A 71 -4.47 13.30 -11.33
CA GLN A 71 -5.51 13.30 -12.35
C GLN A 71 -6.18 14.67 -12.48
N LYS A 72 -6.43 15.37 -11.37
CA LYS A 72 -7.04 16.71 -11.37
C LYS A 72 -6.11 17.79 -11.90
N ASN A 73 -4.81 17.65 -11.67
CA ASN A 73 -3.81 18.69 -11.95
C ASN A 73 -2.72 18.18 -12.92
N GLN A 74 -3.08 17.37 -13.93
CA GLN A 74 -2.11 16.71 -14.82
C GLN A 74 -1.04 17.63 -15.40
N SER A 75 -1.41 18.86 -15.80
CA SER A 75 -0.47 19.84 -16.35
C SER A 75 0.63 20.22 -15.36
N LEU A 76 0.29 20.37 -14.07
CA LEU A 76 1.25 20.66 -13.00
C LEU A 76 2.23 19.49 -12.85
N PHE A 77 1.71 18.28 -12.67
CA PHE A 77 2.54 17.10 -12.42
C PHE A 77 3.40 16.66 -13.62
N THR A 78 3.02 17.05 -14.84
CA THR A 78 3.80 16.75 -16.06
C THR A 78 4.92 17.76 -16.29
N SER A 79 4.75 19.01 -15.83
CA SER A 79 5.71 20.10 -16.05
C SER A 79 6.62 20.41 -14.86
N SER A 80 6.22 20.00 -13.65
CA SER A 80 6.94 20.28 -12.41
C SER A 80 8.02 19.24 -12.13
N ASN A 81 9.05 19.66 -11.41
CA ASN A 81 10.07 18.73 -10.89
C ASN A 81 9.61 18.05 -9.58
N ALA A 82 10.42 17.09 -9.10
CA ALA A 82 10.08 16.32 -7.91
C ALA A 82 9.95 17.16 -6.63
N GLU A 83 10.74 18.24 -6.48
CA GLU A 83 10.68 19.13 -5.31
C GLU A 83 9.39 19.95 -5.32
N GLU A 84 9.00 20.46 -6.48
CA GLU A 84 7.75 21.22 -6.68
C GLU A 84 6.52 20.34 -6.44
N ILE A 85 6.52 19.11 -6.97
CA ILE A 85 5.46 18.12 -6.73
C ILE A 85 5.36 17.80 -5.23
N THR A 86 6.48 17.55 -4.58
CA THR A 86 6.50 17.22 -3.15
C THR A 86 6.00 18.39 -2.31
N SER A 87 6.43 19.61 -2.63
CA SER A 87 5.97 20.84 -1.95
C SER A 87 4.48 21.07 -2.18
N TYR A 88 3.95 20.82 -3.38
CA TYR A 88 2.52 20.90 -3.65
C TYR A 88 1.71 19.94 -2.78
N LEU A 89 2.11 18.66 -2.71
CA LEU A 89 1.40 17.65 -1.93
C LEU A 89 1.40 17.98 -0.42
N ILE A 90 2.50 18.52 0.11
CA ILE A 90 2.61 18.90 1.53
C ILE A 90 1.86 20.22 1.79
N ASP A 91 2.12 21.26 1.02
CA ASP A 91 1.69 22.62 1.34
C ASP A 91 0.27 22.90 0.86
N LYS A 92 -0.13 22.36 -0.30
CA LYS A 92 -1.47 22.57 -0.88
C LYS A 92 -2.43 21.46 -0.47
N CYS A 93 -2.05 20.20 -0.64
CA CYS A 93 -2.92 19.06 -0.31
C CYS A 93 -2.92 18.74 1.20
N LYS A 94 -2.01 19.34 1.99
CA LYS A 94 -1.89 19.14 3.45
C LYS A 94 -1.65 17.69 3.83
N PHE A 95 -0.96 16.95 2.97
CA PHE A 95 -0.57 15.58 3.27
C PHE A 95 0.63 15.58 4.21
N ASP A 96 0.71 14.55 5.06
CA ASP A 96 1.84 14.40 5.97
C ASP A 96 3.13 14.15 5.19
N LYS A 97 4.17 14.92 5.52
CA LYS A 97 5.45 14.86 4.85
C LYS A 97 6.10 13.48 5.00
N GLU A 98 6.12 12.93 6.21
CA GLU A 98 6.78 11.66 6.49
C GLU A 98 6.05 10.50 5.80
N GLU A 99 4.71 10.52 5.81
CA GLU A 99 3.90 9.51 5.12
C GLU A 99 4.08 9.54 3.60
N ILE A 100 4.18 10.73 2.98
CA ILE A 100 4.49 10.86 1.54
C ILE A 100 5.84 10.23 1.23
N TYR A 101 6.89 10.58 1.99
CA TYR A 101 8.22 10.02 1.73
C TYR A 101 8.26 8.51 1.91
N LYS A 102 7.58 7.98 2.93
CA LYS A 102 7.45 6.53 3.13
C LYS A 102 6.73 5.86 1.95
N LEU A 103 5.64 6.46 1.48
CA LEU A 103 4.90 5.97 0.32
C LEU A 103 5.77 5.95 -0.94
N PHE A 104 6.42 7.07 -1.29
CA PHE A 104 7.29 7.14 -2.46
C PHE A 104 8.46 6.16 -2.40
N LYS A 105 9.10 6.02 -1.23
CA LYS A 105 10.15 5.02 -1.02
C LYS A 105 9.64 3.61 -1.30
N LYS A 106 8.41 3.29 -0.88
CA LYS A 106 7.78 1.99 -1.09
C LYS A 106 7.46 1.74 -2.56
N ILE A 107 6.93 2.76 -3.25
CA ILE A 107 6.70 2.74 -4.70
C ILE A 107 8.00 2.47 -5.46
N ILE A 108 9.06 3.23 -5.17
CA ILE A 108 10.38 3.04 -5.80
C ILE A 108 10.90 1.62 -5.55
N ASN A 109 10.83 1.14 -4.30
CA ASN A 109 11.29 -0.21 -3.95
C ASN A 109 10.54 -1.31 -4.70
N TYR A 110 9.24 -1.13 -4.96
CA TYR A 110 8.45 -2.05 -5.75
C TYR A 110 8.95 -2.08 -7.20
N TYR A 111 9.01 -0.92 -7.86
CA TYR A 111 9.44 -0.83 -9.26
C TYR A 111 10.93 -1.07 -9.50
N SER A 112 11.80 -1.01 -8.48
CA SER A 112 13.22 -1.35 -8.64
C SER A 112 13.48 -2.86 -8.58
N ARG A 113 12.52 -3.65 -8.13
CA ARG A 113 12.62 -5.11 -7.98
C ARG A 113 11.98 -5.87 -9.15
N HIS A 114 11.29 -5.15 -10.02
CA HIS A 114 10.63 -5.63 -11.23
C HIS A 114 11.27 -4.95 -12.45
#